data_AF-A0A949KXQ2-F1
#
_entry.id   AF-A0A949KXQ2-F1
#
_cell.length_a   1.000
_cell.length_b   1.000
_cell.length_c   1.000
_cell.angle_alpha   90.00
_cell.angle_beta   90.00
_cell.angle_gamma   90.00
#
_symmetry.space_group_name_H-M   'P 1'
#
loop_
_entity.id
_entity.type
_entity.pdbx_description
1 polymer ?
#
loop_
_entity_poly.entity_id
_entity_poly.type
_entity_poly.pdbx_seq_one_letter_code
_entity_poly.pdbx_strand_id
1 'polypeptide(L)'
;MTDLSENTRQDRRRSVRLRRSAMLRAKLDEIDRPNIKIAEARDEWAQSFALVYREYLDSGYIQQPHPSGMHLNVYNLLPATCVFIFRTYVTVISTLTQIFDSELFGLPMDALYRPELDALRSKGRKITELSALATPRETRWCNLMVFLSKAMFEYSMMNNIDDICIMVNPKHLNFYKTMFLFEEFGEERFYPGVGAPAVALRINMEHIEDKASEKYKDFEVDDNIHEFFYKMKSTLVELNNGWTFYEKRPPMNEEDARFFFDTRQEICKNLSPRQMEHLTRLYPFLGSIPAFPMHPDHP
;
A
#
# COMPACT_ATOMS: atom_id res chain seq x y z
N MET A 1 10.66 -36.42 24.05
CA MET A 1 10.48 -35.75 22.75
C MET A 1 9.03 -35.39 22.62
N THR A 2 8.67 -34.14 22.92
CA THR A 2 7.30 -33.64 22.80
C THR A 2 6.90 -33.59 21.33
N ASP A 3 5.76 -34.21 21.02
CA ASP A 3 5.26 -34.29 19.65
C ASP A 3 4.77 -32.90 19.23
N LEU A 4 5.57 -32.20 18.41
CA LEU A 4 5.22 -30.88 17.89
C LEU A 4 3.97 -31.00 17.02
N SER A 5 2.96 -30.18 17.30
CA SER A 5 1.74 -30.10 16.49
C SER A 5 2.07 -29.88 15.01
N GLU A 6 1.22 -30.38 14.12
CA GLU A 6 1.43 -30.27 12.67
C GLU A 6 1.57 -28.81 12.20
N ASN A 7 0.84 -27.89 12.84
CA ASN A 7 0.92 -26.45 12.61
C ASN A 7 2.33 -25.92 12.99
N THR A 8 2.84 -26.30 14.16
CA THR A 8 4.18 -25.92 14.62
C THR A 8 5.29 -26.51 13.73
N ARG A 9 5.09 -27.72 13.17
CA ARG A 9 6.04 -28.32 12.21
C ARG A 9 6.02 -27.59 10.86
N GLN A 10 4.86 -27.17 10.38
CA GLN A 10 4.74 -26.35 9.17
C GLN A 10 5.39 -24.99 9.36
N ASP A 11 5.17 -24.32 10.49
CA ASP A 11 5.78 -23.03 10.81
C ASP A 11 7.30 -23.14 10.93
N ARG A 12 7.81 -24.23 11.54
CA ARG A 12 9.25 -24.51 11.58
C ARG A 12 9.84 -24.72 10.18
N ARG A 13 9.18 -25.51 9.32
CA ARG A 13 9.63 -25.72 7.93
C ARG A 13 9.61 -24.42 7.12
N ARG A 14 8.63 -23.54 7.36
CA ARG A 14 8.52 -22.22 6.71
C ARG A 14 9.59 -21.25 7.19
N SER A 15 9.85 -21.18 8.50
CA SER A 15 10.95 -20.40 9.08
C SER A 15 12.32 -20.82 8.51
N VAL A 16 12.54 -22.12 8.34
CA VAL A 16 13.75 -22.64 7.68
C VAL A 16 13.84 -22.26 6.20
N ARG A 17 12.71 -22.18 5.47
CA ARG A 17 12.70 -21.69 4.08
C ARG A 17 13.00 -20.19 4.00
N LEU A 18 12.42 -19.38 4.88
CA LEU A 18 12.69 -17.94 4.98
C LEU A 18 14.18 -17.67 5.24
N ARG A 19 14.81 -18.42 6.17
CA ARG A 19 16.27 -18.39 6.42
C ARG A 19 17.15 -18.85 5.25
N ARG A 20 16.59 -19.51 4.23
CA ARG A 20 17.35 -19.99 3.06
C ARG A 20 17.07 -19.18 1.80
N SER A 21 16.08 -18.28 1.84
CA SER A 21 15.61 -17.56 0.65
C SER A 21 16.39 -16.31 0.32
N ALA A 22 17.45 -15.94 1.07
CA ALA A 22 18.27 -14.79 0.75
C ALA A 22 17.41 -13.53 0.56
N MET A 23 16.49 -13.29 1.51
CA MET A 23 15.32 -12.43 1.29
C MET A 23 15.68 -11.00 0.92
N LEU A 24 16.82 -10.52 1.44
CA LEU A 24 17.33 -9.17 1.20
C LEU A 24 18.42 -9.13 0.13
N ARG A 25 18.88 -10.29 -0.38
CA ARG A 25 19.74 -10.36 -1.57
C ARG A 25 18.90 -10.10 -2.82
N ALA A 26 18.33 -8.91 -2.91
CA ALA A 26 17.88 -8.41 -4.20
C ALA A 26 19.11 -8.31 -5.08
N LYS A 27 19.06 -8.91 -6.27
CA LYS A 27 20.11 -8.69 -7.27
C LYS A 27 19.86 -7.34 -7.94
N LEU A 28 19.93 -6.27 -7.14
CA LEU A 28 19.78 -4.90 -7.63
C LEU A 28 20.83 -4.58 -8.69
N ASP A 29 21.98 -5.24 -8.66
CA ASP A 29 23.03 -5.16 -9.68
C ASP A 29 22.56 -5.64 -11.07
N GLU A 30 21.50 -6.46 -11.15
CA GLU A 30 20.87 -6.88 -12.41
C GLU A 30 19.81 -5.87 -12.91
N ILE A 31 19.52 -4.83 -12.12
CA ILE A 31 18.56 -3.77 -12.47
C ILE A 31 19.35 -2.54 -12.93
N ASP A 32 19.08 -2.04 -14.13
CA ASP A 32 19.74 -0.83 -14.62
C ASP A 32 19.25 0.39 -13.82
N ARG A 33 20.17 1.07 -13.12
CA ARG A 33 19.94 2.29 -12.34
C ARG A 33 18.68 2.21 -11.47
N PRO A 34 18.66 1.34 -10.44
CA PRO A 34 17.50 1.16 -9.58
C PRO A 34 17.27 2.41 -8.73
N ASN A 35 16.01 2.82 -8.57
CA ASN A 35 15.64 3.97 -7.74
C ASN A 35 14.29 3.72 -7.04
N ILE A 36 14.18 4.13 -5.78
CA ILE A 36 12.92 4.17 -5.03
C ILE A 36 12.57 5.61 -4.69
N LYS A 37 11.34 6.03 -4.99
CA LYS A 37 10.82 7.36 -4.63
C LYS A 37 9.30 7.33 -4.49
N ILE A 38 8.71 8.44 -4.03
CA ILE A 38 7.28 8.71 -4.23
C ILE A 38 7.09 9.32 -5.62
N ALA A 39 6.07 8.89 -6.35
CA ALA A 39 5.68 9.44 -7.63
C ALA A 39 5.22 10.91 -7.51
N GLU A 40 5.73 11.76 -8.40
CA GLU A 40 5.53 13.21 -8.45
C GLU A 40 5.24 13.73 -9.86
N ALA A 41 5.26 12.87 -10.87
CA ALA A 41 5.01 13.21 -12.27
C ALA A 41 3.91 12.34 -12.91
N ARG A 42 3.22 12.89 -13.91
CA ARG A 42 2.15 12.20 -14.66
C ARG A 42 2.57 10.83 -15.15
N ASP A 43 3.76 10.69 -15.72
CA ASP A 43 4.26 9.41 -16.25
C ASP A 43 4.47 8.37 -15.13
N GLU A 44 4.93 8.80 -13.96
CA GLU A 44 5.14 7.93 -12.80
C GLU A 44 3.81 7.37 -12.28
N TRP A 45 2.81 8.24 -12.10
CA TRP A 45 1.48 7.83 -11.67
C TRP A 45 0.80 6.94 -12.72
N ALA A 46 0.84 7.34 -14.00
CA ALA A 46 0.23 6.56 -15.08
C ALA A 46 0.84 5.15 -15.19
N GLN A 47 2.16 5.02 -15.13
CA GLN A 47 2.82 3.71 -15.13
C GLN A 47 2.44 2.88 -13.90
N SER A 48 2.32 3.50 -12.72
CA SER A 48 1.93 2.81 -11.50
C SER A 48 0.49 2.29 -11.58
N PHE A 49 -0.46 3.12 -12.01
CA PHE A 49 -1.86 2.73 -12.15
C PHE A 49 -2.07 1.67 -13.23
N ALA A 50 -1.33 1.76 -14.34
CA ALA A 50 -1.35 0.74 -15.39
C ALA A 50 -0.74 -0.59 -14.91
N LEU A 51 0.34 -0.53 -14.12
CA LEU A 51 0.96 -1.72 -13.54
C LEU A 51 -0.01 -2.44 -12.58
N VAL A 52 -0.65 -1.69 -11.68
CA VAL A 52 -1.66 -2.26 -10.76
C VAL A 52 -2.81 -2.89 -11.54
N TYR A 53 -3.32 -2.18 -12.55
CA TYR A 53 -4.38 -2.68 -13.42
C TYR A 53 -4.01 -4.02 -14.06
N ARG A 54 -2.84 -4.11 -14.68
CA ARG A 54 -2.36 -5.34 -15.32
C ARG A 54 -2.27 -6.50 -14.33
N GLU A 55 -1.60 -6.30 -13.19
CA GLU A 55 -1.44 -7.37 -12.21
C GLU A 55 -2.78 -7.82 -11.60
N TYR A 56 -3.73 -6.89 -11.42
CA TYR A 56 -5.06 -7.20 -10.90
C TYR A 56 -5.92 -7.94 -11.93
N LEU A 57 -5.82 -7.56 -13.20
CA LEU A 57 -6.46 -8.26 -14.31
C LEU A 57 -5.92 -9.70 -14.44
N ASP A 58 -4.59 -9.86 -14.46
CA ASP A 58 -3.92 -11.16 -14.56
C ASP A 58 -4.19 -12.07 -13.33
N SER A 59 -4.51 -11.47 -12.18
CA SER A 59 -4.87 -12.18 -10.96
C SER A 59 -6.37 -12.47 -10.83
N GLY A 60 -7.20 -11.98 -11.77
CA GLY A 60 -8.65 -12.17 -11.78
C GLY A 60 -9.44 -11.25 -10.84
N TYR A 61 -8.82 -10.19 -10.31
CA TYR A 61 -9.49 -9.21 -9.44
C TYR A 61 -10.29 -8.16 -10.23
N ILE A 62 -10.02 -8.01 -11.53
CA ILE A 62 -10.80 -7.16 -12.43
C ILE A 62 -11.67 -8.05 -13.31
N GLN A 63 -12.97 -8.07 -13.03
CA GLN A 63 -13.94 -8.85 -13.81
C GLN A 63 -14.41 -8.10 -15.07
N GLN A 64 -14.49 -6.77 -14.99
CA GLN A 64 -14.88 -5.90 -16.09
C GLN A 64 -13.72 -4.99 -16.45
N PRO A 65 -12.95 -5.32 -17.51
CA PRO A 65 -11.86 -4.48 -17.97
C PRO A 65 -12.32 -3.06 -18.30
N HIS A 66 -11.57 -2.06 -17.84
CA HIS A 66 -11.80 -0.67 -18.17
C HIS A 66 -10.91 -0.26 -19.36
N PRO A 67 -11.42 0.47 -20.37
CA PRO A 67 -10.68 0.80 -21.59
C PRO A 67 -9.42 1.64 -21.34
N SER A 68 -9.34 2.36 -20.23
CA SER A 68 -8.14 3.12 -19.87
C SER A 68 -6.92 2.26 -19.55
N GLY A 69 -7.12 0.98 -19.17
CA GLY A 69 -6.02 0.13 -18.71
C GLY A 69 -5.34 0.61 -17.43
N MET A 70 -6.00 1.45 -16.62
CA MET A 70 -5.45 2.01 -15.39
C MET A 70 -6.35 1.72 -14.18
N HIS A 71 -5.74 1.43 -13.03
CA HIS A 71 -6.42 1.22 -11.75
C HIS A 71 -6.08 2.35 -10.79
N LEU A 72 -7.04 3.24 -10.58
CA LEU A 72 -7.00 4.35 -9.63
C LEU A 72 -8.39 4.57 -9.01
N ASN A 73 -8.42 5.27 -7.89
CA ASN A 73 -9.62 5.64 -7.15
C ASN A 73 -9.53 7.09 -6.64
N VAL A 74 -10.55 7.57 -5.93
CA VAL A 74 -10.58 8.94 -5.41
C VAL A 74 -9.40 9.27 -4.49
N TYR A 75 -8.92 8.30 -3.71
CA TYR A 75 -7.82 8.51 -2.77
C TYR A 75 -6.53 8.91 -3.50
N ASN A 76 -6.35 8.50 -4.77
CA ASN A 76 -5.20 8.92 -5.59
C ASN A 76 -5.22 10.42 -5.95
N LEU A 77 -6.35 11.11 -5.80
CA LEU A 77 -6.46 12.56 -5.96
C LEU A 77 -6.19 13.32 -4.65
N LEU A 78 -6.02 12.63 -3.52
CA LEU A 78 -5.73 13.29 -2.24
C LEU A 78 -4.24 13.62 -2.14
N PRO A 79 -3.85 14.86 -1.75
CA PRO A 79 -2.44 15.25 -1.65
C PRO A 79 -1.62 14.40 -0.67
N ALA A 80 -2.28 13.87 0.36
CA ALA A 80 -1.69 13.02 1.37
C ALA A 80 -1.27 11.63 0.83
N THR A 81 -1.96 11.12 -0.21
CA THR A 81 -1.71 9.78 -0.71
C THR A 81 -0.34 9.69 -1.38
N CYS A 82 0.46 8.71 -0.96
CA CYS A 82 1.81 8.50 -1.44
C CYS A 82 1.89 7.24 -2.29
N VAL A 83 2.18 7.39 -3.58
CA VAL A 83 2.43 6.25 -4.49
C VAL A 83 3.93 6.01 -4.52
N PHE A 84 4.41 5.04 -3.76
CA PHE A 84 5.79 4.60 -3.79
C PHE A 84 6.05 3.80 -5.06
N ILE A 85 7.17 4.08 -5.71
CA ILE A 85 7.60 3.43 -6.95
C ILE A 85 9.02 2.92 -6.83
N PHE A 86 9.25 1.74 -7.37
CA PHE A 86 10.58 1.22 -7.68
C PHE A 86 10.77 1.34 -9.19
N ARG A 87 11.82 2.01 -9.63
CA ARG A 87 12.13 2.24 -11.05
C ARG A 87 13.44 1.59 -11.46
N THR A 88 13.51 1.20 -12.73
CA THR A 88 14.75 1.03 -13.49
C THR A 88 14.82 2.16 -14.49
N TYR A 89 15.82 3.04 -14.34
CA TYR A 89 15.89 4.30 -15.08
C TYR A 89 14.56 5.10 -14.99
N VAL A 90 13.76 5.17 -16.06
CA VAL A 90 12.46 5.88 -16.11
C VAL A 90 11.24 4.95 -16.06
N THR A 91 11.44 3.64 -15.99
CA THR A 91 10.37 2.64 -16.02
C THR A 91 10.00 2.19 -14.62
N VAL A 92 8.72 2.32 -14.24
CA VAL A 92 8.20 1.79 -12.97
C VAL A 92 8.07 0.26 -13.07
N ILE A 93 8.77 -0.46 -12.19
CA ILE A 93 8.82 -1.93 -12.16
C ILE A 93 8.22 -2.53 -10.89
N SER A 94 7.85 -1.70 -9.91
CA SER A 94 7.04 -2.10 -8.77
C SER A 94 6.40 -0.87 -8.16
N THR A 95 5.21 -1.01 -7.56
CA THR A 95 4.54 0.10 -6.87
C THR A 95 3.80 -0.37 -5.63
N LEU A 96 3.62 0.55 -4.68
CA LEU A 96 2.74 0.44 -3.53
C LEU A 96 2.14 1.81 -3.22
N THR A 97 0.85 1.86 -2.92
CA THR A 97 0.19 3.10 -2.47
C THR A 97 -0.01 3.08 -0.96
N GLN A 98 0.37 4.17 -0.30
CA GLN A 98 0.07 4.45 1.10
C GLN A 98 -0.98 5.56 1.19
N ILE A 99 -2.09 5.28 1.87
CA ILE A 99 -3.22 6.19 2.04
C ILE A 99 -3.34 6.51 3.54
N PHE A 100 -3.43 7.78 3.89
CA PHE A 100 -3.53 8.23 5.27
C PHE A 100 -5.00 8.47 5.63
N ASP A 101 -5.38 8.05 6.83
CA ASP A 101 -6.75 8.19 7.31
C ASP A 101 -7.12 9.66 7.47
N SER A 102 -8.38 9.98 7.18
CA SER A 102 -8.90 11.34 7.34
C SER A 102 -10.38 11.28 7.70
N GLU A 103 -10.86 12.27 8.46
CA GLU A 103 -12.28 12.34 8.83
C GLU A 103 -13.22 12.38 7.61
N LEU A 104 -12.79 13.05 6.53
CA LEU A 104 -13.64 13.28 5.37
C LEU A 104 -13.64 12.13 4.35
N PHE A 105 -12.50 11.45 4.13
CA PHE A 105 -12.40 10.37 3.14
C PHE A 105 -12.26 8.98 3.76
N GLY A 106 -11.88 8.88 5.03
CA GLY A 106 -11.54 7.62 5.67
C GLY A 106 -10.39 6.90 4.96
N LEU A 107 -10.47 5.58 4.93
CA LEU A 107 -9.58 4.65 4.22
C LEU A 107 -10.41 3.74 3.30
N PRO A 108 -9.86 3.23 2.18
CA PRO A 108 -10.55 2.23 1.37
C PRO A 108 -11.09 1.03 2.16
N MET A 109 -10.35 0.58 3.18
CA MET A 109 -10.75 -0.50 4.08
C MET A 109 -12.03 -0.23 4.87
N ASP A 110 -12.50 1.03 4.99
CA ASP A 110 -13.80 1.34 5.59
C ASP A 110 -14.97 0.64 4.90
N ALA A 111 -14.82 0.28 3.62
CA ALA A 111 -15.85 -0.44 2.88
C ALA A 111 -16.20 -1.79 3.51
N LEU A 112 -15.27 -2.41 4.26
CA LEU A 112 -15.49 -3.68 4.93
C LEU A 112 -15.22 -3.65 6.43
N TYR A 113 -14.26 -2.84 6.90
CA TYR A 113 -13.68 -2.91 8.24
C TYR A 113 -13.78 -1.59 9.00
N ARG A 114 -14.81 -0.78 8.69
CA ARG A 114 -15.08 0.47 9.40
C ARG A 114 -15.21 0.27 10.93
N PRO A 115 -15.93 -0.72 11.47
CA PRO A 115 -16.02 -0.90 12.92
C PRO A 115 -14.66 -1.12 13.59
N GLU A 116 -13.77 -1.90 12.96
CA GLU A 116 -12.42 -2.15 13.44
C GLU A 116 -11.57 -0.87 13.41
N LEU A 117 -11.61 -0.13 12.30
CA LEU A 117 -10.92 1.16 12.15
C LEU A 117 -11.44 2.22 13.12
N ASP A 118 -12.76 2.29 13.33
CA ASP A 118 -13.39 3.22 14.26
C ASP A 118 -12.95 2.98 15.71
N ALA A 119 -12.67 1.73 16.09
CA ALA A 119 -12.11 1.41 17.41
C ALA A 119 -10.66 1.91 17.60
N LEU A 120 -9.91 2.15 16.51
CA LEU A 120 -8.61 2.82 16.55
C LEU A 120 -8.76 4.34 16.54
N ARG A 121 -9.64 4.86 15.67
CA ARG A 121 -9.97 6.30 15.58
C ARG A 121 -10.48 6.83 16.92
N SER A 122 -11.33 6.08 17.62
CA SER A 122 -11.85 6.45 18.94
C SER A 122 -10.78 6.57 20.02
N LYS A 123 -9.60 5.97 19.78
CA LYS A 123 -8.41 6.08 20.64
C LYS A 123 -7.45 7.18 20.19
N GLY A 124 -7.81 7.95 19.16
CA GLY A 124 -6.99 9.02 18.60
C GLY A 124 -5.76 8.52 17.85
N ARG A 125 -5.74 7.24 17.42
CA ARG A 125 -4.58 6.65 16.73
C ARG A 125 -4.50 7.13 15.28
N LYS A 126 -3.28 7.37 14.79
CA LYS A 126 -2.97 7.71 13.40
C LYS A 126 -2.85 6.44 12.57
N ILE A 127 -3.76 6.28 11.60
CA ILE A 127 -3.89 5.06 10.80
C ILE A 127 -3.50 5.34 9.35
N THR A 128 -2.85 4.37 8.72
CA THR A 128 -2.62 4.36 7.28
C THR A 128 -3.00 3.01 6.70
N GLU A 129 -3.48 2.99 5.45
CA GLU A 129 -3.68 1.78 4.67
C GLU A 129 -2.58 1.65 3.60
N LEU A 130 -2.01 0.45 3.47
CA LEU A 130 -1.22 0.10 2.28
C LEU A 130 -2.10 -0.66 1.29
N SER A 131 -2.13 -0.18 0.07
CA SER A 131 -2.97 -0.70 -1.01
C SER A 131 -2.21 -0.71 -2.34
N ALA A 132 -2.83 -1.30 -3.37
CA ALA A 132 -2.31 -1.28 -4.74
C ALA A 132 -0.83 -1.75 -4.85
N LEU A 133 -0.44 -2.75 -4.07
CA LEU A 133 0.86 -3.41 -4.24
C LEU A 133 0.88 -4.20 -5.55
N ALA A 134 1.81 -3.88 -6.43
CA ALA A 134 1.98 -4.58 -7.69
C ALA A 134 3.46 -4.72 -8.06
N THR A 135 3.89 -5.96 -8.32
CA THR A 135 5.22 -6.31 -8.85
C THR A 135 5.03 -7.33 -9.98
N PRO A 136 5.46 -7.03 -11.22
CA PRO A 136 5.41 -7.93 -12.36
C PRO A 136 6.06 -9.28 -12.06
N ARG A 137 5.51 -10.37 -12.59
CA ARG A 137 6.05 -11.74 -12.37
C ARG A 137 7.52 -11.83 -12.75
N GLU A 138 7.94 -11.12 -13.78
CA GLU A 138 9.28 -11.10 -14.35
C GLU A 138 10.32 -10.51 -13.39
N THR A 139 9.90 -9.72 -12.40
CA THR A 139 10.79 -9.05 -11.44
C THR A 139 10.52 -9.45 -9.98
N ARG A 140 9.57 -10.36 -9.73
CA ARG A 140 9.24 -10.84 -8.37
C ARG A 140 10.42 -11.49 -7.65
N TRP A 141 11.36 -12.07 -8.39
CA TRP A 141 12.55 -12.71 -7.83
C TRP A 141 13.54 -11.71 -7.19
N CYS A 142 13.41 -10.40 -7.48
CA CYS A 142 14.23 -9.35 -6.86
C CYS A 142 13.72 -8.90 -5.49
N ASN A 143 12.59 -9.44 -4.98
CA ASN A 143 11.98 -9.02 -3.72
C ASN A 143 11.74 -7.50 -3.60
N LEU A 144 11.45 -6.80 -4.71
CA LEU A 144 11.28 -5.33 -4.77
C LEU A 144 10.24 -4.81 -3.78
N MET A 145 9.20 -5.61 -3.51
CA MET A 145 8.21 -5.29 -2.49
C MET A 145 8.84 -5.06 -1.12
N VAL A 146 9.86 -5.81 -0.70
CA VAL A 146 10.48 -5.63 0.62
C VAL A 146 11.17 -4.25 0.72
N PHE A 147 11.79 -3.79 -0.37
CA PHE A 147 12.42 -2.47 -0.44
C PHE A 147 11.39 -1.34 -0.48
N LEU A 148 10.31 -1.53 -1.25
CA LEU A 148 9.17 -0.63 -1.14
C LEU A 148 8.72 -0.62 0.31
N SER A 149 8.43 -1.78 0.92
CA SER A 149 7.98 -1.98 2.31
C SER A 149 8.79 -1.20 3.32
N LYS A 150 10.12 -1.24 3.19
CA LYS A 150 11.02 -0.41 4.00
C LYS A 150 10.76 1.08 3.83
N ALA A 151 10.63 1.56 2.59
CA ALA A 151 10.42 2.97 2.29
C ALA A 151 9.13 3.53 2.92
N MET A 152 7.98 2.85 2.82
CA MET A 152 6.79 3.31 3.54
C MET A 152 6.93 3.19 5.05
N PHE A 153 7.69 2.21 5.54
CA PHE A 153 7.78 1.96 6.97
C PHE A 153 8.56 3.09 7.63
N GLU A 154 9.69 3.47 7.03
CA GLU A 154 10.43 4.67 7.39
C GLU A 154 9.58 5.93 7.27
N TYR A 155 8.84 6.08 6.17
CA TYR A 155 7.93 7.21 6.00
C TYR A 155 6.84 7.25 7.09
N SER A 156 6.32 6.09 7.50
CA SER A 156 5.33 5.95 8.58
C SER A 156 5.93 6.32 9.93
N MET A 157 7.17 5.90 10.22
CA MET A 157 7.90 6.32 11.42
C MET A 157 8.12 7.83 11.45
N MET A 158 8.58 8.43 10.34
CA MET A 158 8.79 9.88 10.23
C MET A 158 7.51 10.70 10.46
N ASN A 159 6.36 10.13 10.13
CA ASN A 159 5.05 10.75 10.30
C ASN A 159 4.34 10.37 11.61
N ASN A 160 5.01 9.60 12.48
CA ASN A 160 4.46 9.11 13.75
C ASN A 160 3.11 8.38 13.55
N ILE A 161 3.05 7.50 12.55
CA ILE A 161 1.90 6.61 12.35
C ILE A 161 1.87 5.56 13.46
N ASP A 162 0.69 5.34 14.02
CA ASP A 162 0.47 4.35 15.08
C ASP A 162 0.12 2.98 14.50
N ASP A 163 -0.62 2.96 13.38
CA ASP A 163 -1.17 1.74 12.79
C ASP A 163 -1.01 1.70 11.27
N ILE A 164 -0.39 0.63 10.78
CA ILE A 164 -0.34 0.31 9.35
C ILE A 164 -1.29 -0.86 9.09
N CYS A 165 -2.34 -0.61 8.31
CA CYS A 165 -3.38 -1.57 7.98
C CYS A 165 -3.26 -2.03 6.53
N ILE A 166 -3.62 -3.29 6.27
CA ILE A 166 -3.75 -3.84 4.92
C ILE A 166 -4.97 -4.74 4.82
N MET A 167 -5.55 -4.80 3.63
CA MET A 167 -6.60 -5.74 3.28
C MET A 167 -6.06 -6.69 2.23
N VAL A 168 -5.97 -7.98 2.59
CA VAL A 168 -5.29 -8.98 1.75
C VAL A 168 -6.21 -10.15 1.44
N ASN A 169 -6.01 -10.76 0.27
CA ASN A 169 -6.63 -12.04 -0.02
C ASN A 169 -6.12 -13.11 0.99
N PRO A 170 -6.99 -13.98 1.54
CA PRO A 170 -6.61 -15.03 2.50
C PRO A 170 -5.40 -15.88 2.06
N LYS A 171 -5.23 -16.11 0.74
CA LYS A 171 -4.09 -16.86 0.19
C LYS A 171 -2.72 -16.24 0.49
N HIS A 172 -2.67 -14.94 0.82
CA HIS A 172 -1.45 -14.20 1.16
C HIS A 172 -1.31 -13.92 2.67
N LEU A 173 -2.32 -14.24 3.48
CA LEU A 173 -2.35 -13.97 4.92
C LEU A 173 -1.06 -14.42 5.63
N ASN A 174 -0.67 -15.67 5.42
CA ASN A 174 0.48 -16.25 6.11
C ASN A 174 1.79 -15.57 5.72
N PHE A 175 1.91 -15.07 4.49
CA PHE A 175 3.09 -14.32 4.06
C PHE A 175 3.25 -13.04 4.89
N TYR A 176 2.19 -12.22 5.03
CA TYR A 176 2.26 -10.98 5.79
C TYR A 176 2.45 -11.19 7.30
N LYS A 177 1.77 -12.19 7.88
CA LYS A 177 1.95 -12.54 9.31
C LYS A 177 3.35 -13.06 9.61
N THR A 178 3.91 -13.88 8.70
CA THR A 178 5.22 -14.49 8.94
C THR A 178 6.35 -13.53 8.60
N MET A 179 6.30 -12.83 7.47
CA MET A 179 7.38 -11.96 7.01
C MET A 179 7.41 -10.65 7.81
N PHE A 180 6.28 -9.95 7.84
CA PHE A 180 6.18 -8.58 8.35
C PHE A 180 5.50 -8.48 9.71
N LEU A 181 5.17 -9.61 10.34
CA LEU A 181 4.57 -9.66 11.68
C LEU A 181 3.24 -8.91 11.81
N PHE A 182 2.49 -8.82 10.71
CA PHE A 182 1.11 -8.36 10.75
C PHE A 182 0.27 -9.25 11.66
N GLU A 183 -0.63 -8.63 12.42
CA GLU A 183 -1.63 -9.27 13.26
C GLU A 183 -2.99 -9.22 12.57
N GLU A 184 -3.83 -10.24 12.80
CA GLU A 184 -5.21 -10.20 12.33
C GLU A 184 -5.96 -9.07 13.04
N PHE A 185 -6.62 -8.24 12.23
CA PHE A 185 -7.31 -7.04 12.68
C PHE A 185 -8.82 -7.12 12.45
N GLY A 186 -9.23 -7.85 11.42
CA GLY A 186 -10.63 -8.17 11.13
C GLY A 186 -10.74 -9.52 10.43
N GLU A 187 -11.88 -10.19 10.63
CA GLU A 187 -12.17 -11.52 10.08
C GLU A 187 -12.27 -11.53 8.54
N GLU A 188 -12.34 -12.72 7.94
CA GLU A 188 -12.54 -12.84 6.50
C GLU A 188 -13.92 -12.32 6.08
N ARG A 189 -13.96 -11.35 5.15
CA ARG A 189 -15.17 -10.82 4.54
C ARG A 189 -15.04 -10.85 3.01
N PHE A 190 -16.16 -11.06 2.32
CA PHE A 190 -16.16 -10.92 0.85
C PHE A 190 -16.07 -9.45 0.48
N TYR A 191 -15.12 -9.08 -0.39
CA TYR A 191 -14.94 -7.72 -0.87
C TYR A 191 -15.49 -7.54 -2.29
N PRO A 192 -16.66 -6.89 -2.46
CA PRO A 192 -17.25 -6.70 -3.79
C PRO A 192 -16.36 -5.90 -4.74
N GLY A 193 -15.56 -4.95 -4.21
CA GLY A 193 -14.72 -4.07 -5.01
C GLY A 193 -13.66 -4.79 -5.87
N VAL A 194 -13.27 -6.02 -5.48
CA VAL A 194 -12.32 -6.87 -6.23
C VAL A 194 -12.87 -8.28 -6.50
N GLY A 195 -14.14 -8.52 -6.15
CA GLY A 195 -14.82 -9.81 -6.33
C GLY A 195 -14.13 -10.99 -5.62
N ALA A 196 -13.47 -10.77 -4.47
CA ALA A 196 -12.69 -11.79 -3.78
C ALA A 196 -12.80 -11.66 -2.25
N PRO A 197 -12.54 -12.74 -1.48
CA PRO A 197 -12.43 -12.65 -0.04
C PRO A 197 -11.21 -11.82 0.36
N ALA A 198 -11.33 -11.12 1.49
CA ALA A 198 -10.29 -10.32 2.08
C ALA A 198 -10.26 -10.50 3.60
N VAL A 199 -9.09 -10.34 4.20
CA VAL A 199 -8.85 -10.33 5.65
C VAL A 199 -8.11 -9.04 5.99
N ALA A 200 -8.53 -8.37 7.06
CA ALA A 200 -7.84 -7.18 7.56
C ALA A 200 -6.68 -7.55 8.46
N LEU A 201 -5.53 -6.94 8.21
CA LEU A 201 -4.32 -7.10 9.01
C LEU A 201 -3.79 -5.74 9.46
N ARG A 202 -3.08 -5.73 10.59
CA ARG A 202 -2.51 -4.53 11.20
C ARG A 202 -1.10 -4.76 11.74
N ILE A 203 -0.26 -3.74 11.61
CA ILE A 203 0.93 -3.55 12.44
C ILE A 203 0.61 -2.44 13.45
N ASN A 204 0.81 -2.72 14.74
CA ASN A 204 0.88 -1.69 15.78
C ASN A 204 2.34 -1.24 15.90
N MET A 205 2.61 0.01 15.49
CA MET A 205 3.96 0.58 15.42
C MET A 205 4.62 0.71 16.80
N GLU A 206 3.85 0.75 17.89
CA GLU A 206 4.35 0.83 19.26
C GLU A 206 5.10 -0.44 19.71
N HIS A 207 4.74 -1.61 19.16
CA HIS A 207 5.25 -2.90 19.64
C HIS A 207 5.99 -3.70 18.56
N ILE A 208 6.03 -3.19 17.32
CA ILE A 208 6.55 -3.96 16.18
C ILE A 208 8.08 -4.14 16.25
N GLU A 209 8.82 -3.16 16.78
CA GLU A 209 10.28 -3.26 16.93
C GLU A 209 10.64 -4.41 17.88
N ASP A 210 10.05 -4.46 19.07
CA ASP A 210 10.31 -5.50 20.06
C ASP A 210 10.02 -6.90 19.50
N LYS A 211 8.87 -7.06 18.81
CA LYS A 211 8.48 -8.31 18.17
C LYS A 211 9.46 -8.72 17.06
N ALA A 212 9.88 -7.75 16.23
CA ALA A 212 10.81 -7.99 15.14
C ALA A 212 12.21 -8.34 15.66
N SER A 213 12.70 -7.61 16.65
CA SER A 213 13.98 -7.86 17.33
C SER A 213 14.03 -9.28 17.90
N GLU A 214 13.01 -9.70 18.66
CA GLU A 214 12.96 -11.05 19.23
C GLU A 214 12.87 -12.15 18.16
N LYS A 215 12.07 -11.94 17.10
CA LYS A 215 11.91 -12.93 16.02
C LYS A 215 13.19 -13.13 15.20
N TYR A 216 13.85 -12.03 14.87
CA TYR A 216 14.97 -12.04 13.92
C TYR A 216 16.35 -12.02 14.59
N LYS A 217 16.45 -12.07 15.94
CA LYS A 217 17.74 -12.03 16.66
C LYS A 217 18.78 -13.07 16.21
N ASP A 218 18.34 -14.25 15.80
CA ASP A 218 19.21 -15.37 15.38
C ASP A 218 19.31 -15.50 13.84
N PHE A 219 18.90 -14.47 13.09
CA PHE A 219 18.97 -14.45 11.63
C PHE A 219 20.24 -13.72 11.18
N GLU A 220 20.88 -14.27 10.15
CA GLU A 220 21.98 -13.59 9.44
C GLU A 220 21.49 -12.30 8.80
N VAL A 221 22.38 -11.31 8.63
CA VAL A 221 22.06 -9.95 8.14
C VAL A 221 21.22 -9.98 6.86
N ASP A 222 21.56 -10.83 5.90
CA ASP A 222 20.88 -10.96 4.59
C ASP A 222 19.44 -11.51 4.67
N ASP A 223 19.05 -12.07 5.81
CA ASP A 223 17.69 -12.57 6.08
C ASP A 223 17.04 -11.86 7.28
N ASN A 224 17.71 -10.86 7.87
CA ASN A 224 17.27 -10.17 9.08
C ASN A 224 16.45 -8.92 8.75
N ILE A 225 15.13 -9.10 8.68
CA ILE A 225 14.19 -8.01 8.37
C ILE A 225 14.21 -6.91 9.42
N HIS A 226 14.39 -7.26 10.70
CA HIS A 226 14.50 -6.26 11.75
C HIS A 226 15.69 -5.32 11.50
N GLU A 227 16.88 -5.88 11.24
CA GLU A 227 18.05 -5.04 10.95
C GLU A 227 17.88 -4.25 9.66
N PHE A 228 17.28 -4.84 8.62
CA PHE A 228 16.98 -4.13 7.39
C PHE A 228 16.09 -2.91 7.66
N PHE A 229 14.96 -3.06 8.33
CA PHE A 229 13.99 -1.98 8.53
C PHE A 229 14.47 -0.91 9.55
N TYR A 230 15.23 -1.28 10.58
CA TYR A 230 15.59 -0.37 11.68
C TYR A 230 17.04 0.10 11.70
N LYS A 231 17.99 -0.73 11.26
CA LYS A 231 19.43 -0.48 11.45
C LYS A 231 20.14 -0.08 10.17
N MET A 232 19.69 -0.58 9.02
CA MET A 232 20.27 -0.20 7.74
C MET A 232 19.76 1.17 7.33
N LYS A 233 20.65 2.17 7.30
CA LYS A 233 20.34 3.49 6.74
C LYS A 233 19.88 3.33 5.30
N SER A 234 18.68 3.79 4.97
CA SER A 234 18.19 3.75 3.60
C SER A 234 18.82 4.85 2.75
N THR A 235 18.70 4.66 1.43
CA THR A 235 18.75 5.71 0.42
C THR A 235 17.80 6.88 0.75
N LEU A 236 16.75 6.72 1.57
CA LEU A 236 15.86 7.82 1.96
C LEU A 236 16.53 8.86 2.88
N VAL A 237 17.51 8.44 3.70
CA VAL A 237 18.36 9.38 4.47
C VAL A 237 19.31 10.15 3.54
N GLU A 238 19.70 9.59 2.40
CA GLU A 238 20.49 10.27 1.36
C GLU A 238 19.61 11.15 0.44
N LEU A 239 18.34 10.80 0.26
CA LEU A 239 17.31 11.57 -0.46
C LEU A 239 16.63 12.66 0.41
N ASN A 240 17.08 12.84 1.65
CA ASN A 240 16.49 13.73 2.66
C ASN A 240 16.61 15.24 2.33
N ASN A 241 17.01 15.58 1.10
CA ASN A 241 17.07 16.95 0.57
C ASN A 241 15.77 17.43 -0.09
N GLY A 242 14.63 16.73 0.04
CA GLY A 242 13.41 17.15 -0.67
C GLY A 242 12.06 16.53 -0.27
N TRP A 243 11.98 15.71 0.78
CA TRP A 243 10.69 15.11 1.15
C TRP A 243 9.80 16.10 1.90
N THR A 244 8.61 16.35 1.36
CA THR A 244 7.52 17.02 2.05
C THR A 244 6.73 15.99 2.86
N PHE A 245 6.50 16.27 4.15
CA PHE A 245 5.54 15.52 4.98
C PHE A 245 4.17 15.47 4.27
N TYR A 246 3.42 14.37 4.38
CA TYR A 246 2.20 14.16 3.59
C TYR A 246 1.19 15.29 3.80
N GLU A 247 1.13 15.85 5.01
CA GLU A 247 0.28 16.99 5.38
C GLU A 247 0.61 18.29 4.65
N LYS A 248 1.83 18.40 4.10
CA LYS A 248 2.36 19.57 3.40
C LYS A 248 2.61 19.31 1.91
N ARG A 249 2.24 18.13 1.40
CA ARG A 249 2.36 17.84 -0.04
C ARG A 249 1.33 18.68 -0.80
N PRO A 250 1.76 19.38 -1.87
CA PRO A 250 0.80 20.06 -2.73
C PRO A 250 -0.09 19.02 -3.42
N PRO A 251 -1.35 19.39 -3.77
CA PRO A 251 -2.13 18.57 -4.68
C PRO A 251 -1.36 18.35 -5.99
N MET A 252 -1.70 17.25 -6.67
CA MET A 252 -1.38 17.09 -8.08
C MET A 252 -1.76 18.38 -8.86
N ASN A 253 -0.99 18.77 -9.88
CA ASN A 253 -1.38 19.95 -10.66
C ASN A 253 -2.70 19.71 -11.41
N GLU A 254 -3.37 20.79 -11.82
CA GLU A 254 -4.71 20.71 -12.42
C GLU A 254 -4.74 19.88 -13.71
N GLU A 255 -3.72 20.00 -14.57
CA GLU A 255 -3.67 19.27 -15.84
C GLU A 255 -3.57 17.75 -15.62
N ASP A 256 -2.72 17.32 -14.70
CA ASP A 256 -2.54 15.91 -14.35
C ASP A 256 -3.80 15.35 -13.68
N ALA A 257 -4.40 16.12 -12.74
CA ALA A 257 -5.62 15.71 -12.06
C ALA A 257 -6.79 15.57 -13.06
N ARG A 258 -6.90 16.50 -14.01
CA ARG A 258 -7.87 16.41 -15.11
C ARG A 258 -7.63 15.20 -15.98
N PHE A 259 -6.39 14.93 -16.36
CA PHE A 259 -6.04 13.74 -17.15
C PHE A 259 -6.53 12.45 -16.48
N PHE A 260 -6.24 12.26 -15.19
CA PHE A 260 -6.67 11.05 -14.48
C PHE A 260 -8.18 11.00 -14.23
N PHE A 261 -8.82 12.14 -13.98
CA PHE A 261 -10.27 12.22 -13.88
C PHE A 261 -10.94 11.84 -15.20
N ASP A 262 -10.51 12.42 -16.34
CA ASP A 262 -11.08 12.12 -17.66
C ASP A 262 -10.86 10.65 -18.05
N THR A 263 -9.76 10.06 -17.56
CA THR A 263 -9.43 8.64 -17.77
C THR A 263 -10.33 7.69 -16.96
N ARG A 264 -10.81 8.10 -15.79
CA ARG A 264 -11.65 7.31 -14.88
C ARG A 264 -12.67 8.20 -14.15
N GLN A 265 -13.64 8.73 -14.87
CA GLN A 265 -14.61 9.68 -14.30
C GLN A 265 -15.42 9.10 -13.15
N GLU A 266 -15.61 7.78 -13.13
CA GLU A 266 -16.37 7.08 -12.10
C GLU A 266 -15.76 7.13 -10.70
N ILE A 267 -14.47 7.48 -10.56
CA ILE A 267 -13.83 7.57 -9.25
C ILE A 267 -14.49 8.61 -8.33
N CYS A 268 -15.21 9.58 -8.90
CA CYS A 268 -15.92 10.62 -8.16
C CYS A 268 -17.45 10.38 -8.04
N LYS A 269 -18.00 9.27 -8.54
CA LYS A 269 -19.46 9.05 -8.60
C LYS A 269 -20.16 8.96 -7.25
N ASN A 270 -19.50 8.35 -6.25
CA ASN A 270 -20.11 8.01 -4.96
C ASN A 270 -19.64 8.94 -3.83
N LEU A 271 -19.20 10.16 -4.15
CA LEU A 271 -18.73 11.11 -3.16
C LEU A 271 -19.89 11.85 -2.52
N SER A 272 -19.83 12.02 -1.19
CA SER A 272 -20.73 12.92 -0.48
C SER A 272 -20.55 14.37 -0.97
N PRO A 273 -21.55 15.25 -0.77
CA PRO A 273 -21.41 16.67 -1.12
C PRO A 273 -20.18 17.33 -0.49
N ARG A 274 -19.84 16.97 0.75
CA ARG A 274 -18.66 17.50 1.46
C ARG A 274 -17.34 17.01 0.83
N GLN A 275 -17.27 15.75 0.41
CA GLN A 275 -16.10 15.21 -0.28
C GLN A 275 -15.92 15.87 -1.66
N MET A 276 -17.01 16.03 -2.42
CA MET A 276 -16.97 16.69 -3.72
C MET A 276 -16.57 18.17 -3.60
N GLU A 277 -17.10 18.88 -2.60
CA GLU A 277 -16.71 20.26 -2.31
C GLU A 277 -15.21 20.35 -1.98
N HIS A 278 -14.70 19.43 -1.16
CA HIS A 278 -13.28 19.38 -0.82
C HIS A 278 -12.41 19.16 -2.06
N LEU A 279 -12.75 18.18 -2.91
CA LEU A 279 -12.02 17.95 -4.16
C LEU A 279 -12.11 19.14 -5.11
N THR A 280 -13.26 19.83 -5.18
CA THR A 280 -13.41 21.02 -6.03
C THR A 280 -12.52 22.17 -5.56
N ARG A 281 -12.26 22.29 -4.26
CA ARG A 281 -11.29 23.27 -3.73
C ARG A 281 -9.85 22.94 -4.12
N LEU A 282 -9.51 21.66 -4.20
CA LEU A 282 -8.20 21.20 -4.69
C LEU A 282 -8.09 21.30 -6.21
N TYR A 283 -9.18 21.03 -6.91
CA TYR A 283 -9.29 20.87 -8.36
C TYR A 283 -10.53 21.63 -8.87
N PRO A 284 -10.43 22.94 -9.13
CA PRO A 284 -11.57 23.79 -9.47
C PRO A 284 -12.40 23.30 -10.66
N PHE A 285 -11.77 22.57 -11.59
CA PHE A 285 -12.46 22.03 -12.75
C PHE A 285 -13.55 21.00 -12.45
N LEU A 286 -13.54 20.36 -11.29
CA LEU A 286 -14.60 19.42 -10.91
C LEU A 286 -15.95 20.13 -10.73
N GLY A 287 -15.93 21.43 -10.41
CA GLY A 287 -17.14 22.23 -10.24
C GLY A 287 -17.90 22.54 -11.54
N SER A 288 -17.27 22.37 -12.70
CA SER A 288 -17.92 22.58 -14.00
C SER A 288 -18.49 21.30 -14.62
N ILE A 289 -18.34 20.16 -13.94
CA ILE A 289 -18.80 18.86 -14.41
C ILE A 289 -20.27 18.68 -14.02
N PRO A 290 -21.15 18.27 -14.95
CA PRO A 290 -22.53 17.96 -14.60
C PRO A 290 -22.57 16.93 -13.47
N ALA A 291 -23.41 17.16 -12.46
CA ALA A 291 -23.56 16.22 -11.36
C ALA A 291 -23.81 14.81 -11.93
N PHE A 292 -23.03 13.82 -11.45
CA PHE A 292 -23.32 12.44 -11.78
C PHE A 292 -24.75 12.13 -11.33
N PRO A 293 -25.53 11.37 -12.12
CA PRO A 293 -26.84 10.92 -11.66
C PRO A 293 -26.64 10.16 -10.35
N MET A 294 -27.16 10.70 -9.25
CA MET A 294 -27.10 10.03 -7.95
C MET A 294 -27.85 8.72 -8.07
N HIS A 295 -27.16 7.59 -7.92
CA HIS A 295 -27.85 6.34 -7.64
C HIS A 295 -28.38 6.42 -6.21
N PRO A 296 -29.67 6.18 -5.98
CA PRO A 296 -30.25 6.24 -4.64
C PRO A 296 -29.56 5.18 -3.75
N ASP A 297 -29.02 5.67 -2.64
CA ASP A 297 -28.63 5.00 -1.40
C ASP A 297 -28.45 3.47 -1.47
N HIS A 298 -27.20 3.02 -1.38
CA HIS A 298 -26.91 1.76 -0.70
C HIS A 298 -26.55 2.09 0.76
N PRO A 299 -27.14 1.38 1.74
CA PRO A 299 -27.01 1.65 3.18
C PRO A 299 -25.59 1.50 3.71
#